data_AF-A0A7C3L0E2-F1
#
_entry.id   AF-A0A7C3L0E2-F1
#
_cell.length_a   1.000
_cell.length_b   1.000
_cell.length_c   1.000
_cell.angle_alpha   90.00
_cell.angle_beta   90.00
_cell.angle_gamma   90.00
#
_symmetry.space_group_name_H-M   'P 1'
#
loop_
_entity.id
_entity.type
_entity.pdbx_description
1 polymer ?
#
loop_
_entity_poly.entity_id
_entity_poly.type
_entity_poly.pdbx_seq_one_letter_code
_entity_poly.pdbx_strand_id
1 'polypeptide(L)'
;MIESIDRGMKDALGEITSWEQIGYMPCRRVKADRWVADGAALMGDAAHAMNPHVSQGRNQALEDAMVLSEVIMGCFQRGDFSQKALKAYEDSRRVPVERLQRLSDEQVLFWNAGDPIRTWLRDRVFRTLSHNDRLRYRMLAQVAGSEGQPYSFLDYLKAGGFFPDFRAHQWP
;
A
#
# COMPACT_ATOMS: atom_id res chain seq x y z
N MET A 1 24.47 -22.15 -8.92
CA MET A 1 23.53 -21.01 -9.09
C MET A 1 22.46 -20.97 -7.99
N ILE A 2 21.92 -22.11 -7.53
CA ILE A 2 21.01 -22.16 -6.36
C ILE A 2 21.76 -22.03 -5.01
N GLU A 3 23.05 -22.37 -4.95
CA GLU A 3 23.84 -22.35 -3.71
C GLU A 3 24.08 -20.95 -3.09
N SER A 4 23.79 -19.87 -3.82
CA SER A 4 23.82 -18.50 -3.29
C SER A 4 22.49 -18.04 -2.68
N ILE A 5 21.44 -18.86 -2.79
CA ILE A 5 20.12 -18.60 -2.23
C ILE A 5 20.14 -19.12 -0.79
N ASP A 6 19.52 -18.37 0.13
CA ASP A 6 19.37 -18.69 1.54
C ASP A 6 19.22 -20.20 1.79
N ARG A 7 20.12 -20.79 2.60
CA ARG A 7 20.14 -22.23 2.87
C ARG A 7 18.80 -22.74 3.42
N GLY A 8 18.04 -21.89 4.11
CA GLY A 8 16.72 -22.23 4.64
C GLY A 8 15.65 -22.47 3.58
N MET A 9 15.86 -22.02 2.34
CA MET A 9 14.90 -22.21 1.24
C MET A 9 15.20 -23.43 0.37
N LYS A 10 16.32 -24.12 0.58
CA LYS A 10 16.80 -25.19 -0.31
C LYS A 10 15.81 -26.35 -0.40
N ASP A 11 15.27 -26.78 0.73
CA ASP A 11 14.35 -27.93 0.80
C ASP A 11 13.01 -27.57 0.14
N ALA A 12 12.44 -26.42 0.48
CA ALA A 12 11.19 -25.93 -0.10
C ALA A 12 11.26 -25.73 -1.62
N LEU A 13 12.39 -25.22 -2.14
CA LEU A 13 12.60 -25.09 -3.59
C LEU A 13 12.83 -26.44 -4.28
N GLY A 14 13.39 -27.43 -3.58
CA GLY A 14 13.57 -28.79 -4.09
C GLY A 14 12.26 -29.56 -4.30
N GLU A 15 11.19 -29.18 -3.59
CA GLU A 15 9.84 -29.74 -3.77
C GLU A 15 9.10 -29.21 -5.01
N ILE A 16 9.60 -28.13 -5.62
CA ILE A 16 9.04 -27.56 -6.84
C ILE A 16 9.60 -28.35 -8.03
N THR A 17 8.83 -29.32 -8.49
CA THR A 17 9.18 -30.25 -9.58
C THR A 17 8.49 -29.92 -10.91
N SER A 18 7.46 -29.07 -10.89
CA SER A 18 6.67 -28.67 -12.06
C SER A 18 6.26 -27.19 -12.01
N TRP A 19 6.13 -26.57 -13.18
CA TRP A 19 5.57 -25.20 -13.32
C TRP A 19 4.11 -25.11 -12.88
N GLU A 20 3.38 -26.23 -12.84
CA GLU A 20 2.00 -26.29 -12.32
C GLU A 20 1.92 -25.96 -10.82
N GLN A 21 3.03 -26.14 -10.08
CA GLN A 21 3.12 -25.78 -8.67
C GLN A 21 3.38 -24.27 -8.46
N ILE A 22 3.58 -23.51 -9.54
CA ILE A 22 3.89 -22.08 -9.50
C ILE A 22 2.69 -21.27 -9.98
N GLY A 23 2.08 -20.52 -9.06
CA GLY A 23 1.05 -19.55 -9.39
C GLY A 23 1.66 -18.29 -10.01
N TYR A 24 1.35 -18.01 -11.28
CA TYR A 24 1.67 -16.72 -11.89
C TYR A 24 0.53 -15.71 -11.66
N MET A 25 0.80 -14.70 -10.84
CA MET A 25 -0.16 -13.64 -10.51
C MET A 25 0.40 -12.28 -10.96
N PRO A 26 0.07 -11.80 -12.16
CA PRO A 26 0.57 -10.52 -12.63
C PRO A 26 0.01 -9.39 -11.77
N CYS A 27 0.89 -8.48 -11.35
CA CYS A 27 0.47 -7.27 -10.65
C CYS A 27 -0.32 -6.38 -11.63
N ARG A 28 -1.56 -6.07 -11.28
CA ARG A 28 -2.40 -5.12 -12.01
C ARG A 28 -2.78 -3.97 -11.11
N ARG A 29 -2.72 -2.77 -11.68
CA ARG A 29 -3.17 -1.55 -11.04
C ARG A 29 -4.51 -1.14 -11.64
N VAL A 30 -5.49 -0.91 -10.78
CA VAL A 30 -6.84 -0.48 -11.18
C VAL A 30 -7.13 0.85 -10.50
N LYS A 31 -7.66 1.82 -11.24
CA LYS A 31 -8.19 3.06 -10.70
C LYS A 31 -9.50 3.34 -11.40
N ALA A 32 -10.60 2.88 -10.81
CA ALA A 32 -11.93 3.09 -11.38
C ALA A 32 -12.35 4.57 -11.29
N ASP A 33 -12.86 5.11 -12.40
CA ASP A 33 -13.34 6.49 -12.47
C ASP A 33 -14.53 6.74 -11.54
N ARG A 34 -15.40 5.74 -11.39
CA ARG A 34 -16.57 5.76 -10.50
C ARG A 34 -16.66 4.43 -9.75
N TRP A 35 -16.97 4.50 -8.47
CA TRP A 35 -17.13 3.29 -7.64
C TRP A 35 -18.61 2.99 -7.42
N VAL A 36 -19.50 3.95 -7.68
CA VAL A 36 -20.95 3.78 -7.45
C VAL A 36 -21.78 4.18 -8.68
N ALA A 37 -22.91 3.49 -8.83
CA ALA A 37 -23.98 3.78 -9.79
C ALA A 37 -25.33 3.49 -9.13
N ASP A 38 -26.44 3.79 -9.80
CA ASP A 38 -27.76 3.48 -9.28
C ASP A 38 -27.88 1.96 -9.02
N GLY A 39 -28.09 1.59 -7.75
CA GLY A 39 -28.22 0.20 -7.31
C GLY A 39 -26.92 -0.62 -7.33
N ALA A 40 -25.74 -0.01 -7.53
CA ALA A 40 -24.49 -0.76 -7.64
C ALA A 40 -23.28 -0.04 -7.00
N ALA A 41 -22.36 -0.83 -6.45
CA ALA A 41 -21.09 -0.37 -5.91
C ALA A 41 -19.94 -1.34 -6.26
N LEU A 42 -18.75 -0.79 -6.50
CA LEU A 42 -17.48 -1.49 -6.69
C LEU A 42 -16.61 -1.28 -5.44
N MET A 43 -15.90 -2.33 -5.03
CA MET A 43 -14.99 -2.29 -3.87
C MET A 43 -13.76 -3.18 -4.10
N GLY A 44 -12.72 -2.99 -3.28
CA GLY A 44 -11.48 -3.77 -3.35
C GLY A 44 -10.80 -3.66 -4.72
N ASP A 45 -10.20 -4.75 -5.18
CA ASP A 45 -9.40 -4.77 -6.42
C ASP A 45 -10.19 -4.37 -7.67
N ALA A 46 -11.52 -4.57 -7.69
CA ALA A 46 -12.38 -4.14 -8.79
C ALA A 46 -12.45 -2.61 -8.91
N ALA A 47 -12.31 -1.88 -7.79
CA ALA A 47 -12.30 -0.42 -7.76
C ALA A 47 -10.88 0.16 -7.78
N HIS A 48 -9.93 -0.48 -7.08
CA HIS A 48 -8.65 0.15 -6.73
C HIS A 48 -7.46 -0.81 -6.50
N ALA A 49 -7.35 -1.90 -7.26
CA ALA A 49 -6.18 -2.79 -7.19
C ALA A 49 -4.85 -2.02 -7.23
N MET A 50 -3.91 -2.41 -6.38
CA MET A 50 -2.65 -1.71 -6.15
C MET A 50 -1.46 -2.66 -6.19
N ASN A 51 -0.25 -2.09 -6.33
CA ASN A 51 0.97 -2.87 -6.24
C ASN A 51 1.11 -3.52 -4.84
N PRO A 52 1.58 -4.78 -4.74
CA PRO A 52 1.55 -5.53 -3.48
C PRO A 52 2.59 -5.08 -2.45
N HIS A 53 3.48 -4.13 -2.78
CA HIS A 53 4.61 -3.73 -1.94
C HIS A 53 4.20 -3.20 -0.54
N VAL A 54 3.01 -2.60 -0.40
CA VAL A 54 2.50 -2.14 0.91
C VAL A 54 1.66 -3.23 1.60
N SER A 55 1.30 -4.31 0.90
CA SER A 55 0.49 -5.43 1.43
C SER A 55 -0.87 -5.00 2.03
N GLN A 56 -1.50 -3.95 1.47
CA GLN A 56 -2.73 -3.36 2.01
C GLN A 56 -4.00 -3.67 1.22
N GLY A 57 -3.94 -4.30 0.04
CA GLY A 57 -5.12 -4.52 -0.83
C GLY A 57 -6.29 -5.21 -0.10
N ARG A 58 -6.01 -6.30 0.63
CA ARG A 58 -7.05 -7.01 1.41
C ARG A 58 -7.62 -6.15 2.54
N ASN A 59 -6.77 -5.40 3.25
CA ASN A 59 -7.21 -4.55 4.35
C ASN A 59 -8.11 -3.42 3.84
N GLN A 60 -7.77 -2.84 2.69
CA GLN A 60 -8.60 -1.81 2.05
C GLN A 60 -9.94 -2.37 1.57
N ALA A 61 -9.97 -3.60 1.04
CA ALA A 61 -11.23 -4.26 0.70
C ALA A 61 -12.12 -4.53 1.94
N LEU A 62 -11.53 -4.85 3.09
CA LEU A 62 -12.28 -5.00 4.35
C LEU A 62 -12.83 -3.67 4.85
N GLU A 63 -12.01 -2.61 4.80
CA GLU A 63 -12.43 -1.26 5.18
C GLU A 63 -13.55 -0.74 4.28
N ASP A 64 -13.48 -1.03 2.98
CA ASP A 64 -14.55 -0.74 2.05
C ASP A 64 -15.86 -1.47 2.42
N ALA A 65 -15.77 -2.75 2.81
CA ALA A 65 -16.94 -3.53 3.21
C ALA A 65 -17.64 -2.90 4.42
N MET A 66 -16.86 -2.47 5.41
CA MET A 66 -17.39 -1.83 6.62
C MET A 66 -18.12 -0.53 6.26
N VAL A 67 -17.47 0.38 5.55
CA VAL A 67 -18.06 1.68 5.17
C VAL A 67 -19.26 1.51 4.24
N LEU A 68 -19.17 0.62 3.24
CA LEU A 68 -20.26 0.37 2.32
C LEU A 68 -21.48 -0.22 3.04
N SER A 69 -21.27 -1.07 4.05
CA SER A 69 -22.37 -1.65 4.84
C SER A 69 -23.19 -0.58 5.56
N GLU A 70 -22.54 0.41 6.18
CA GLU A 70 -23.21 1.53 6.86
C GLU A 70 -24.01 2.38 5.88
N VAL A 71 -23.42 2.70 4.72
CA VAL A 71 -24.10 3.47 3.66
C VAL A 71 -25.32 2.72 3.13
N ILE A 72 -25.19 1.41 2.86
CA ILE A 72 -26.29 0.57 2.37
C ILE A 72 -27.41 0.47 3.40
N MET A 73 -27.11 0.34 4.70
CA MET A 73 -28.12 0.33 5.75
C MET A 73 -28.94 1.63 5.76
N GLY A 74 -28.27 2.77 5.57
CA GLY A 74 -28.97 4.05 5.39
C GLY A 74 -29.83 4.11 4.12
N CYS A 75 -29.39 3.47 3.03
CA CYS A 75 -30.16 3.37 1.79
C CYS A 75 -31.44 2.55 2.00
N PHE A 76 -31.38 1.41 2.70
CA PHE A 76 -32.56 0.61 3.04
C PHE A 76 -33.59 1.40 3.86
N GLN A 77 -33.14 2.19 4.83
CA GLN A 77 -34.04 3.01 5.67
C GLN A 77 -34.79 4.08 4.86
N ARG A 78 -34.14 4.64 3.83
CA ARG A 78 -34.71 5.70 2.99
C ARG A 78 -35.42 5.17 1.74
N GLY A 79 -35.20 3.91 1.38
CA GLY A 79 -35.62 3.34 0.10
C GLY A 79 -34.91 3.97 -1.12
N ASP A 80 -33.70 4.50 -0.93
CA ASP A 80 -32.95 5.23 -1.95
C ASP A 80 -31.56 4.60 -2.15
N PHE A 81 -31.39 3.93 -3.29
CA PHE A 81 -30.13 3.32 -3.73
C PHE A 81 -29.54 4.05 -4.94
N SER A 82 -29.88 5.33 -5.13
CA SER A 82 -29.29 6.14 -6.19
C SER A 82 -27.78 6.26 -6.02
N GLN A 83 -27.08 6.53 -7.12
CA GLN A 83 -25.66 6.86 -7.12
C GLN A 83 -25.34 7.95 -6.10
N LYS A 84 -26.23 8.94 -5.95
CA LYS A 84 -26.07 10.04 -5.00
C LYS A 84 -26.07 9.55 -3.55
N ALA A 85 -26.97 8.64 -3.19
CA ALA A 85 -27.02 8.06 -1.85
C ALA A 85 -25.76 7.21 -1.56
N LEU A 86 -25.28 6.45 -2.54
CA LEU A 86 -24.11 5.60 -2.43
C LEU A 86 -22.78 6.39 -2.48
N LYS A 87 -22.77 7.63 -3.00
CA LYS A 87 -21.55 8.43 -3.19
C LYS A 87 -20.76 8.67 -1.90
N ALA A 88 -21.43 8.68 -0.75
CA ALA A 88 -20.79 8.79 0.56
C ALA A 88 -19.74 7.69 0.82
N TYR A 89 -19.95 6.47 0.29
CA TYR A 89 -18.97 5.40 0.35
C TYR A 89 -17.73 5.75 -0.50
N GLU A 90 -17.93 6.15 -1.75
CA GLU A 90 -16.82 6.49 -2.64
C GLU A 90 -16.01 7.69 -2.10
N ASP A 91 -16.69 8.74 -1.63
CA ASP A 91 -16.05 9.97 -1.16
C ASP A 91 -15.17 9.74 0.07
N SER A 92 -15.61 8.88 0.99
CA SER A 92 -14.85 8.58 2.20
C SER A 92 -13.66 7.64 1.92
N ARG A 93 -13.77 6.73 0.96
CA ARG A 93 -12.75 5.71 0.69
C ARG A 93 -11.72 6.10 -0.37
N ARG A 94 -12.10 6.91 -1.36
CA ARG A 94 -11.24 7.21 -2.51
C ARG A 94 -9.92 7.86 -2.10
N VAL A 95 -9.95 8.87 -1.22
CA VAL A 95 -8.73 9.61 -0.85
C VAL A 95 -7.72 8.75 -0.08
N PRO A 96 -8.10 8.01 0.99
CA PRO A 96 -7.20 7.09 1.68
C PRO A 96 -6.59 6.03 0.74
N VAL A 97 -7.43 5.41 -0.08
CA VAL A 97 -7.00 4.37 -1.04
C VAL A 97 -6.02 4.92 -2.06
N GLU A 98 -6.31 6.07 -2.69
CA GLU A 98 -5.42 6.66 -3.70
C GLU A 98 -4.05 7.05 -3.12
N ARG A 99 -3.98 7.43 -1.84
CA ARG A 99 -2.70 7.66 -1.14
C ARG A 99 -1.91 6.36 -1.00
N LEU A 100 -2.55 5.26 -0.64
CA LEU A 100 -1.91 3.95 -0.54
C LEU A 100 -1.48 3.41 -1.92
N GLN A 101 -2.28 3.62 -2.97
CA GLN A 101 -1.89 3.29 -4.33
C GLN A 101 -0.60 4.02 -4.73
N ARG A 102 -0.55 5.34 -4.50
CA ARG A 102 0.65 6.14 -4.78
C ARG A 102 1.87 5.65 -3.99
N LEU A 103 1.72 5.38 -2.69
CA LEU A 103 2.81 4.84 -1.87
C LEU A 103 3.31 3.50 -2.42
N SER A 104 2.38 2.64 -2.84
CA SER A 104 2.71 1.35 -3.43
C SER A 104 3.50 1.50 -4.73
N ASP A 105 3.13 2.47 -5.57
CA ASP A 105 3.86 2.79 -6.81
C ASP A 105 5.26 3.34 -6.53
N GLU A 106 5.41 4.21 -5.54
CA GLU A 106 6.71 4.73 -5.11
C GLU A 106 7.62 3.59 -4.59
N GLN A 107 7.04 2.62 -3.87
CA GLN A 107 7.76 1.45 -3.40
C GLN A 107 8.19 0.50 -4.53
N VAL A 108 7.43 0.36 -5.61
CA VAL A 108 7.87 -0.42 -6.80
C VAL A 108 9.21 0.12 -7.30
N LEU A 109 9.31 1.45 -7.46
CA LEU A 109 10.52 2.10 -7.95
C LEU A 109 11.70 1.92 -7.00
N PHE A 110 11.44 1.99 -5.70
CA PHE A 110 12.45 1.88 -4.65
C PHE A 110 12.99 0.45 -4.49
N TRP A 111 12.10 -0.56 -4.49
CA TRP A 111 12.49 -1.95 -4.28
C TRP A 111 13.07 -2.62 -5.51
N ASN A 112 12.56 -2.29 -6.70
CA ASN A 112 13.02 -2.89 -7.96
C ASN A 112 14.14 -2.09 -8.65
N ALA A 113 14.82 -1.22 -7.89
CA ALA A 113 15.97 -0.46 -8.38
C ALA A 113 17.13 -1.39 -8.77
N GLY A 114 17.41 -1.50 -10.06
CA GLY A 114 18.51 -2.30 -10.61
C GLY A 114 19.78 -1.51 -10.94
N ASP A 115 19.71 -0.17 -10.98
CA ASP A 115 20.89 0.65 -11.27
C ASP A 115 21.69 1.00 -9.99
N PRO A 116 23.03 1.09 -10.07
CA PRO A 116 23.89 1.28 -8.90
C PRO A 116 23.57 2.54 -8.08
N ILE A 117 23.10 3.61 -8.71
CA ILE A 117 22.83 4.89 -8.04
C ILE A 117 21.58 4.75 -7.17
N ARG A 118 20.49 4.18 -7.70
CA ARG A 118 19.27 3.96 -6.93
C ARG A 118 19.48 2.91 -5.84
N THR A 119 20.25 1.85 -6.09
CA THR A 119 20.63 0.87 -5.06
C THR A 119 21.39 1.54 -3.92
N TRP A 120 22.39 2.38 -4.23
CA TRP A 120 23.13 3.13 -3.22
C TRP A 120 22.23 4.06 -2.40
N LEU A 121 21.33 4.79 -3.06
CA LEU A 121 20.39 5.69 -2.38
C LEU A 121 19.43 4.90 -1.48
N ARG A 122 18.90 3.78 -1.96
CA ARG A 122 18.05 2.87 -1.20
C ARG A 122 18.75 2.37 0.07
N ASP A 123 19.97 1.87 -0.07
CA ASP A 123 20.74 1.36 1.08
C ASP A 123 21.14 2.48 2.05
N ARG A 124 21.35 3.71 1.55
CA ARG A 124 21.52 4.90 2.38
C ARG A 124 20.23 5.20 3.16
N VAL A 125 19.07 5.19 2.52
CA VAL A 125 17.77 5.42 3.16
C VAL A 125 17.53 4.40 4.28
N PHE A 126 17.82 3.12 4.06
CA PHE A 126 17.70 2.10 5.11
C PHE A 126 18.60 2.35 6.31
N ARG A 127 19.86 2.72 6.07
CA ARG A 127 20.79 3.08 7.15
C ARG A 127 20.34 4.30 7.92
N THR A 128 19.71 5.28 7.27
CA THR A 128 19.21 6.45 7.99
C THR A 128 17.94 6.13 8.77
N LEU A 129 16.99 5.40 8.18
CA LEU A 129 15.76 4.98 8.86
C LEU A 129 16.03 4.06 10.06
N SER A 130 17.08 3.24 10.03
CA SER A 130 17.42 2.38 11.17
C SER A 130 17.84 3.17 12.42
N HIS A 131 18.26 4.43 12.26
CA HIS A 131 18.70 5.33 13.35
C HIS A 131 17.73 6.50 13.60
N ASN A 132 16.60 6.57 12.89
CA ASN A 132 15.60 7.63 13.03
C ASN A 132 14.25 7.03 13.42
N ASP A 133 13.99 6.96 14.72
CA ASP A 133 12.77 6.37 15.30
C ASP A 133 11.51 7.07 14.81
N ARG A 134 11.53 8.41 14.69
CA ARG A 134 10.39 9.19 14.23
C ARG A 134 9.99 8.81 12.80
N LEU A 135 10.94 8.81 11.87
CA LEU A 135 10.66 8.47 10.48
C LEU A 135 10.31 6.99 10.36
N ARG A 136 11.02 6.09 11.04
CA ARG A 136 10.68 4.67 11.07
C ARG A 136 9.25 4.42 11.55
N TYR A 137 8.84 5.08 12.63
CA TYR A 137 7.47 5.02 13.13
C TYR A 137 6.46 5.51 12.08
N ARG A 138 6.72 6.65 11.42
CA ARG A 138 5.80 7.18 10.39
C ARG A 138 5.66 6.23 9.20
N MET A 139 6.75 5.63 8.73
CA MET A 139 6.71 4.60 7.68
C MET A 139 5.87 3.41 8.14
N LEU A 140 6.11 2.89 9.34
CA LEU A 140 5.38 1.74 9.87
C LEU A 140 3.89 2.06 10.07
N ALA A 141 3.55 3.22 10.61
CA ALA A 141 2.17 3.67 10.78
C ALA A 141 1.45 3.76 9.43
N GLN A 142 2.11 4.31 8.41
CA GLN A 142 1.56 4.41 7.07
C GLN A 142 1.36 3.03 6.43
N VAL A 143 2.34 2.13 6.55
CA VAL A 143 2.22 0.74 6.07
C VAL A 143 1.17 -0.04 6.84
N ALA A 144 0.94 0.27 8.12
CA ALA A 144 -0.11 -0.33 8.93
C ALA A 144 -1.51 0.19 8.58
N GLY A 145 -1.63 1.22 7.74
CA GLY A 145 -2.92 1.85 7.40
C GLY A 145 -3.43 2.80 8.49
N SER A 146 -2.57 3.22 9.42
CA SER A 146 -2.91 4.25 10.41
C SER A 146 -2.90 5.63 9.74
N GLU A 147 -3.76 6.55 10.22
CA GLU A 147 -3.80 7.96 9.81
C GLU A 147 -2.56 8.74 10.30
N GLY A 148 -1.37 8.32 9.89
CA GLY A 148 -0.15 9.09 10.04
C GLY A 148 -0.10 10.21 9.01
N GLN A 149 0.49 11.36 9.38
CA GLN A 149 0.77 12.40 8.39
C GLN A 149 1.68 11.84 7.29
N PRO A 150 1.35 12.04 5.99
CA PRO A 150 2.17 11.58 4.89
C PRO A 150 3.57 12.21 4.93
N TYR A 151 4.54 11.53 4.34
CA TYR A 151 5.90 12.05 4.20
C TYR A 151 5.89 13.38 3.43
N SER A 152 6.49 14.40 4.03
CA SER A 152 6.76 15.65 3.33
C SER A 152 8.01 15.49 2.46
N PHE A 153 8.21 16.41 1.50
CA PHE A 153 9.45 16.47 0.71
C PHE A 153 10.70 16.52 1.59
N LEU A 154 10.65 17.24 2.70
CA LEU A 154 11.76 17.31 3.67
C LEU A 154 11.98 15.97 4.38
N ASP A 155 10.93 15.18 4.63
CA ASP A 155 11.07 13.86 5.22
C ASP A 155 11.77 12.89 4.25
N TYR A 156 11.53 12.99 2.94
CA TYR A 156 12.30 12.24 1.93
C TYR A 156 13.77 12.64 1.90
N LEU A 157 14.08 13.94 1.98
CA LEU A 157 15.47 14.41 2.04
C LEU A 157 16.20 13.98 3.31
N LYS A 158 15.51 14.00 4.45
CA LYS A 158 16.01 13.49 5.73
C LYS A 158 16.21 11.98 5.68
N ALA A 159 15.27 11.23 5.12
CA ALA A 159 15.39 9.80 4.93
C ALA A 159 16.58 9.45 4.02
N GLY A 160 16.84 10.24 2.96
CA GLY A 160 18.03 10.11 2.11
C GLY A 160 19.35 10.53 2.79
N GLY A 161 19.30 11.05 4.02
CA GLY A 161 20.47 11.51 4.74
C GLY A 161 21.13 12.74 4.11
N PHE A 162 20.35 13.58 3.42
CA PHE A 162 20.79 14.86 2.84
C PHE A 162 20.61 16.04 3.82
N PHE A 163 19.72 15.91 4.80
CA PHE A 163 19.51 16.87 5.89
C PHE A 163 19.45 16.17 7.25
N PRO A 164 19.98 16.77 8.32
CA PRO A 164 19.84 16.24 9.66
C PRO A 164 18.39 16.34 10.15
N ASP A 165 17.97 15.36 10.94
CA ASP A 165 16.68 15.38 11.61
C ASP A 165 16.86 15.50 13.12
N PHE A 166 16.79 16.72 13.64
CA PHE A 166 16.99 16.99 15.07
C PHE A 166 15.94 16.37 16.00
N ARG A 167 14.85 15.83 15.41
CA ARG A 167 13.77 15.12 16.12
C ARG A 167 13.84 13.60 15.90
N ALA A 168 14.97 13.05 15.46
CA ALA A 168 15.10 11.64 15.10
C ALA A 168 14.73 10.67 16.23
N HIS A 169 15.00 11.02 17.49
CA HIS A 169 14.71 10.21 18.68
C HIS A 169 13.37 10.54 19.35
N GLN A 170 12.63 11.52 18.84
CA GLN A 170 11.34 11.89 19.40
C GLN A 170 10.27 11.01 18.76
N TRP A 171 9.71 10.11 19.57
CA TRP A 171 8.51 9.38 19.19
C TRP A 171 7.35 10.39 18.99
N PRO A 172 6.50 10.20 17.97
CA PRO A 172 5.29 11.00 17.80
C PRO A 172 4.33 10.91 18.98
#